data_AF-A0A7S0C2R6-F1
#
_entry.id   AF-A0A7S0C2R6-F1
#
_cell.length_a   1.000
_cell.length_b   1.000
_cell.length_c   1.000
_cell.angle_alpha   90.00
_cell.angle_beta   90.00
_cell.angle_gamma   90.00
#
_symmetry.space_group_name_H-M   'P 1'
#
loop_
_entity.id
_entity.type
_entity.pdbx_description
1 polymer ?
#
loop_
_entity_poly.entity_id
_entity_poly.type
_entity_poly.pdbx_seq_one_letter_code
_entity_poly.pdbx_strand_id
1 'polypeptide(L)'
;SIGSVRRCGYQIRSKVEGCSRTDRGVHARCLMATVSCEDESEAKKLPLDGDLKKLVHVLNRMLPFDVRVMNGSLLPSPTFHPSLDVTTKTYRYSFAVPSSKSKSSGSGVLFDPLQARHQWQIEHGTHGQTFNAEAANDVLQALVGTHNFVHLCGSYRGSERKEKGSKHSNTICTLQEATLECEGGWASNPAPMINDGSFELPRNRCFGGDGAAVGYAITVTGDRFLYKMCRYIAGIVISAGYGG
;
A
#
# COMPACT_ATOMS: atom_id res chain seq x y z
N SER A 1 -13.92 -4.75 13.65
CA SER A 1 -14.17 -4.32 15.03
C SER A 1 -15.29 -3.32 15.06
N ILE A 2 -16.31 -3.57 15.87
CA ILE A 2 -17.40 -2.63 16.17
C ILE A 2 -16.81 -1.55 17.08
N GLY A 3 -16.66 -0.33 16.56
CA GLY A 3 -16.31 0.84 17.37
C GLY A 3 -17.58 1.55 17.81
N SER A 4 -17.78 1.73 19.12
CA SER A 4 -18.87 2.54 19.66
C SER A 4 -18.34 3.88 20.14
N VAL A 5 -18.83 4.99 19.59
CA VAL A 5 -18.52 6.35 20.05
C VAL A 5 -19.65 6.80 20.97
N ARG A 6 -19.35 7.13 22.23
CA ARG A 6 -20.34 7.59 23.22
C ARG A 6 -20.30 9.11 23.35
N ARG A 7 -21.38 9.79 22.95
CA ARG A 7 -21.80 11.06 23.58
C ARG A 7 -23.28 11.31 23.33
N CYS A 8 -24.02 11.52 24.43
CA CYS A 8 -25.43 11.94 24.51
C CYS A 8 -26.48 10.87 24.14
N GLY A 9 -26.89 10.06 25.13
CA GLY A 9 -28.23 9.43 25.26
C GLY A 9 -28.79 8.49 24.17
N TYR A 10 -28.23 8.48 22.97
CA TYR A 10 -28.70 7.73 21.81
C TYR A 10 -27.50 6.97 21.25
N GLN A 11 -27.48 5.65 21.42
CA GLN A 11 -26.41 4.80 20.89
C GLN A 11 -26.82 4.32 19.50
N ILE A 12 -26.54 5.13 18.48
CA ILE A 12 -26.64 4.67 17.09
C ILE A 12 -25.51 3.66 16.86
N ARG A 13 -25.85 2.39 16.62
CA ARG A 13 -24.86 1.37 16.27
C ARG A 13 -24.53 1.52 14.78
N SER A 14 -23.32 1.96 14.50
CA SER A 14 -22.79 1.99 13.15
C SER A 14 -21.98 0.73 12.85
N LYS A 15 -22.30 0.05 11.75
CA LYS A 15 -21.52 -1.06 11.20
C LYS A 15 -20.67 -0.55 10.04
N VAL A 16 -19.39 -0.94 10.02
CA VAL A 16 -18.44 -0.58 8.96
C VAL A 16 -17.87 -1.85 8.34
N GLU A 17 -18.01 -1.97 7.02
CA GLU A 17 -17.49 -3.10 6.26
C GLU A 17 -16.53 -2.60 5.18
N GLY A 18 -15.29 -3.08 5.19
CA GLY A 18 -14.27 -2.68 4.22
C GLY A 18 -14.25 -3.57 2.98
N CYS A 19 -13.66 -3.09 1.89
CA CYS A 19 -13.44 -3.89 0.68
C CYS A 19 -12.29 -4.89 0.81
N SER A 20 -11.38 -4.67 1.76
CA SER A 20 -10.23 -5.52 2.01
C SER A 20 -9.74 -5.36 3.45
N ARG A 21 -8.93 -6.31 3.89
CA ARG A 21 -8.16 -6.21 5.14
C ARG A 21 -6.70 -5.92 4.80
N THR A 22 -6.07 -5.08 5.61
CA THR A 22 -4.63 -4.79 5.55
C THR A 22 -3.95 -5.31 6.81
N ASP A 23 -2.72 -5.84 6.65
CA ASP A 23 -1.89 -6.26 7.78
C ASP A 23 -1.33 -5.04 8.53
N ARG A 24 -0.88 -5.25 9.77
CA ARG A 24 -0.18 -4.22 10.54
C ARG A 24 1.01 -3.67 9.75
N GLY A 25 1.08 -2.34 9.64
CA GLY A 25 2.14 -1.64 8.92
C GLY A 25 1.89 -1.49 7.41
N VAL A 26 0.76 -1.99 6.89
CA VAL A 26 0.37 -1.76 5.49
C VAL A 26 -0.52 -0.54 5.39
N HIS A 27 -0.13 0.40 4.52
CA HIS A 27 -0.88 1.62 4.23
C HIS A 27 -2.00 1.37 3.21
N ALA A 28 -3.00 2.25 3.18
CA ALA A 28 -4.03 2.27 2.14
C ALA A 28 -4.28 3.70 1.66
N ARG A 29 -4.18 3.91 0.35
CA ARG A 29 -4.48 5.21 -0.28
C ARG A 29 -5.97 5.40 -0.54
N CYS A 30 -6.64 4.33 -0.97
CA CYS A 30 -8.06 4.33 -1.36
C CYS A 30 -8.75 3.05 -0.86
N LEU A 31 -8.90 2.91 0.46
CA LEU A 31 -9.74 1.84 1.01
C LEU A 31 -11.22 2.24 0.92
N MET A 32 -12.02 1.42 0.28
CA MET A 32 -13.47 1.60 0.24
C MET A 32 -14.11 0.87 1.42
N ALA A 33 -15.06 1.51 2.09
CA ALA A 33 -15.86 0.91 3.12
C ALA A 33 -17.31 1.40 3.04
N THR A 34 -18.25 0.53 3.37
CA THR A 34 -19.65 0.90 3.61
C THR A 34 -19.84 1.22 5.09
N VAL A 35 -20.71 2.19 5.36
CA VAL A 35 -21.15 2.53 6.72
C VAL A 35 -22.66 2.44 6.74
N SER A 36 -23.20 1.58 7.58
CA SER A 36 -24.63 1.48 7.83
C SER A 36 -24.90 1.82 9.29
N CYS A 37 -26.01 2.51 9.54
CA CYS A 37 -26.53 2.73 10.88
C CYS A 37 -27.68 1.76 11.10
N GLU A 38 -27.55 0.91 12.09
CA GLU A 38 -28.65 0.13 12.63
C GLU A 38 -29.33 1.04 13.66
N ASP A 39 -30.31 1.82 13.21
CA ASP A 39 -31.20 2.56 14.10
C ASP A 39 -32.56 1.89 14.07
N GLU A 40 -33.06 1.49 15.25
CA GLU A 40 -34.44 1.03 15.43
C GLU A 40 -35.42 2.20 15.41
N SER A 41 -34.93 3.44 15.50
CA SER A 41 -35.74 4.65 15.35
C SER A 41 -35.74 5.16 13.92
N GLU A 42 -36.85 5.78 13.50
CA GLU A 42 -37.19 6.16 12.12
C GLU A 42 -36.30 7.24 11.48
N ALA A 43 -35.01 7.30 11.78
CA ALA A 43 -34.03 8.12 11.08
C ALA A 43 -33.78 7.56 9.66
N LYS A 44 -34.81 7.65 8.80
CA LYS A 44 -34.78 7.29 7.37
C LYS A 44 -33.94 8.26 6.53
N LYS A 45 -33.46 9.36 7.12
CA LYS A 45 -32.69 10.41 6.44
C LYS A 45 -31.24 10.39 6.89
N LEU A 46 -30.31 10.41 5.94
CA LEU A 46 -28.89 10.57 6.21
C LEU A 46 -28.63 11.83 7.05
N PRO A 47 -27.67 11.80 8.00
CA PRO A 47 -27.27 12.98 8.75
C PRO A 47 -26.94 14.18 7.84
N LEU A 48 -27.04 15.39 8.39
CA LEU A 48 -26.68 16.63 7.69
C LEU A 48 -27.49 16.84 6.40
N ASP A 49 -28.77 16.46 6.42
CA ASP A 49 -29.70 16.53 5.29
C ASP A 49 -29.26 15.71 4.06
N GLY A 50 -28.40 14.71 4.25
CA GLY A 50 -27.84 13.93 3.15
C GLY A 50 -26.70 14.63 2.41
N ASP A 51 -26.18 15.74 2.94
CA ASP A 51 -25.01 16.42 2.39
C ASP A 51 -23.73 15.61 2.69
N LEU A 52 -23.35 14.78 1.71
CA LEU A 52 -22.16 13.93 1.79
C LEU A 52 -20.86 14.73 1.97
N LYS A 53 -20.78 15.96 1.45
CA LYS A 53 -19.57 16.79 1.60
C LYS A 53 -19.42 17.26 3.04
N LYS A 54 -20.51 17.72 3.67
CA LYS A 54 -20.51 18.07 5.10
C LYS A 54 -20.22 16.84 5.97
N LEU A 55 -20.76 15.68 5.61
CA LEU A 55 -20.48 14.44 6.33
C LEU A 55 -18.99 14.08 6.29
N VAL A 56 -18.39 14.06 5.10
CA VAL A 56 -16.94 13.81 4.93
C VAL A 56 -16.11 14.81 5.74
N HIS A 57 -16.48 16.09 5.71
CA HIS A 57 -15.81 17.14 6.47
C HIS A 57 -15.87 16.91 7.99
N VAL A 58 -17.04 16.57 8.53
CA VAL A 58 -17.24 16.30 9.96
C VAL A 58 -16.48 15.04 10.37
N LEU A 59 -16.54 13.97 9.57
CA LEU A 59 -15.80 12.72 9.84
C LEU A 59 -14.30 12.99 9.92
N ASN A 60 -13.72 13.74 8.97
CA ASN A 60 -12.30 14.07 8.97
C ASN A 60 -11.85 14.91 10.17
N ARG A 61 -12.76 15.66 10.81
CA ARG A 61 -12.47 16.36 12.08
C ARG A 61 -12.50 15.44 13.30
N MET A 62 -13.21 14.32 13.22
CA MET A 62 -13.34 13.34 14.30
C MET A 62 -12.32 12.19 14.21
N LEU A 63 -11.79 11.93 13.01
CA LEU A 63 -10.84 10.86 12.76
C LEU A 63 -9.41 11.25 13.17
N PRO A 64 -8.60 10.27 13.63
CA PRO A 64 -7.18 10.50 13.92
C PRO A 64 -6.44 10.97 12.66
N PHE A 65 -5.31 11.67 12.83
CA PHE A 65 -4.66 12.39 11.74
C PHE A 65 -4.21 11.50 10.56
N ASP A 66 -3.99 10.22 10.83
CA ASP A 66 -3.53 9.19 9.91
C ASP A 66 -4.67 8.45 9.19
N VAL A 67 -5.93 8.82 9.46
CA VAL A 67 -7.11 8.30 8.75
C VAL A 67 -7.91 9.45 8.16
N ARG A 68 -8.12 9.44 6.85
CA ARG A 68 -8.88 10.46 6.14
C ARG A 68 -9.88 9.84 5.17
N VAL A 69 -11.11 10.34 5.22
CA VAL A 69 -12.16 10.07 4.23
C VAL A 69 -11.93 11.00 3.05
N MET A 70 -11.62 10.43 1.90
CA MET A 70 -11.35 11.18 0.66
C MET A 70 -12.64 11.60 -0.04
N ASN A 71 -13.65 10.73 -0.02
CA ASN A 71 -14.93 10.97 -0.68
C ASN A 71 -16.03 10.12 -0.01
N GLY A 72 -17.30 10.48 -0.23
CA GLY A 72 -18.47 9.72 0.19
C GLY A 72 -19.50 9.68 -0.94
N SER A 73 -20.14 8.52 -1.12
CA SER A 73 -21.25 8.33 -2.06
C SER A 73 -22.36 7.55 -1.38
N LEU A 74 -23.57 7.64 -1.94
CA LEU A 74 -24.63 6.67 -1.63
C LEU A 74 -24.22 5.28 -2.13
N LEU A 75 -24.87 4.25 -1.59
CA LEU A 75 -24.70 2.89 -2.09
C LEU A 75 -25.19 2.81 -3.54
N PRO A 76 -24.43 2.13 -4.44
CA PRO A 76 -24.89 1.89 -5.81
C PRO A 76 -26.18 1.05 -5.86
N SER A 77 -26.33 0.11 -4.93
CA SER A 77 -27.52 -0.72 -4.77
C SER A 77 -27.72 -1.13 -3.31
N PRO A 78 -28.95 -1.52 -2.89
CA PRO A 78 -29.22 -2.00 -1.53
C PRO A 78 -28.46 -3.27 -1.15
N THR A 79 -28.01 -4.05 -2.13
CA THR A 79 -27.29 -5.31 -1.94
C THR A 79 -25.79 -5.16 -2.13
N PHE A 80 -25.28 -3.94 -2.33
CA PHE A 80 -23.86 -3.70 -2.55
C PHE A 80 -23.04 -4.12 -1.34
N HIS A 81 -22.03 -4.96 -1.58
CA HIS A 81 -21.08 -5.40 -0.57
C HIS A 81 -19.64 -5.10 -1.00
N PRO A 82 -18.89 -4.29 -0.24
CA PRO A 82 -17.62 -3.71 -0.69
C PRO A 82 -16.52 -4.74 -0.95
N SER A 83 -16.57 -5.92 -0.31
CA SER A 83 -15.62 -7.01 -0.56
C SER A 83 -16.05 -8.00 -1.65
N LEU A 84 -17.34 -8.06 -2.00
CA LEU A 84 -17.87 -9.07 -2.94
C LEU A 84 -18.08 -8.48 -4.33
N ASP A 85 -18.51 -7.22 -4.41
CA ASP A 85 -18.74 -6.51 -5.67
C ASP A 85 -17.48 -5.81 -6.19
N VAL A 86 -16.35 -5.98 -5.51
CA VAL A 86 -15.06 -5.48 -5.98
C VAL A 86 -14.61 -6.29 -7.19
N THR A 87 -14.40 -5.61 -8.32
CA THR A 87 -13.91 -6.25 -9.54
C THR A 87 -12.41 -6.42 -9.53
N THR A 88 -11.68 -5.43 -9.01
CA THR A 88 -10.22 -5.42 -8.98
C THR A 88 -9.67 -4.74 -7.73
N LYS A 89 -8.44 -5.10 -7.37
CA LYS A 89 -7.66 -4.47 -6.31
C LYS A 89 -6.27 -4.17 -6.84
N THR A 90 -5.73 -3.01 -6.46
CA THR A 90 -4.39 -2.59 -6.83
C THR A 90 -3.53 -2.43 -5.58
N TYR A 91 -2.36 -3.03 -5.58
CA TYR A 91 -1.35 -2.89 -4.54
C TYR A 91 -0.08 -2.29 -5.13
N ARG A 92 0.53 -1.35 -4.40
CA ARG A 92 1.84 -0.78 -4.71
C ARG A 92 2.82 -1.18 -3.61
N TYR A 93 3.97 -1.73 -4.00
CA TYR A 93 5.06 -2.10 -3.11
C TYR A 93 6.31 -1.32 -3.51
N SER A 94 6.75 -0.40 -2.66
CA SER A 94 7.94 0.41 -2.92
C SER A 94 9.17 -0.15 -2.21
N PHE A 95 10.31 -0.14 -2.89
CA PHE A 95 11.59 -0.60 -2.38
C PHE A 95 12.74 0.24 -2.94
N ALA A 96 13.87 0.27 -2.25
CA ALA A 96 15.06 0.99 -2.68
C ALA A 96 16.27 0.07 -2.65
N VAL A 97 17.10 0.15 -3.69
CA VAL A 97 18.29 -0.69 -3.87
C VAL A 97 19.53 0.17 -4.11
N PRO A 98 20.75 -0.36 -3.90
CA PRO A 98 21.97 0.40 -4.14
C PRO A 98 22.14 0.70 -5.63
N SER A 99 22.50 1.94 -5.96
CA SER A 99 22.92 2.30 -7.33
C SER A 99 24.20 1.55 -7.73
N SER A 100 24.36 1.28 -9.03
CA SER A 100 25.60 0.73 -9.59
C SER A 100 26.83 1.57 -9.22
N LYS A 101 26.66 2.88 -9.13
CA LYS A 101 27.72 3.83 -8.77
C LYS A 101 27.97 3.92 -7.25
N SER A 102 27.01 3.50 -6.43
CA SER A 102 27.16 3.53 -4.97
C SER A 102 28.20 2.51 -4.51
N LYS A 103 28.21 1.33 -5.14
CA LYS A 103 29.18 0.28 -4.86
C LYS A 103 30.63 0.65 -5.16
N SER A 104 30.87 1.48 -6.18
CA SER A 104 32.24 1.87 -6.55
C SER A 104 32.84 2.91 -5.62
N SER A 105 32.03 3.59 -4.80
CA SER A 105 32.48 4.72 -3.98
C SER A 105 33.12 4.32 -2.64
N GLY A 106 32.99 3.06 -2.21
CA GLY A 106 33.49 2.58 -0.89
C GLY A 106 32.80 3.18 0.33
N SER A 107 32.06 4.28 0.16
CA SER A 107 31.14 4.88 1.11
C SER A 107 29.81 4.12 1.02
N GLY A 108 29.25 3.71 2.16
CA GLY A 108 28.01 2.93 2.22
C GLY A 108 26.83 3.56 1.45
N VAL A 109 25.81 2.75 1.20
CA VAL A 109 24.63 3.15 0.42
C VAL A 109 23.81 4.18 1.19
N LEU A 110 23.47 5.29 0.54
CA LEU A 110 22.66 6.35 1.16
C LEU A 110 21.17 6.18 0.81
N PHE A 111 20.38 5.84 1.81
CA PHE A 111 18.91 5.79 1.72
C PHE A 111 18.26 7.04 2.33
N ASP A 112 17.12 7.46 1.79
CA ASP A 112 16.32 8.54 2.37
C ASP A 112 15.73 8.10 3.73
N PRO A 113 16.15 8.71 4.86
CA PRO A 113 15.64 8.34 6.18
C PRO A 113 14.13 8.60 6.33
N LEU A 114 13.55 9.51 5.55
CA LEU A 114 12.12 9.80 5.58
C LEU A 114 11.28 8.69 4.93
N GLN A 115 11.88 7.87 4.08
CA GLN A 115 11.21 6.74 3.42
C GLN A 115 11.32 5.42 4.19
N ALA A 116 12.02 5.37 5.32
CA ALA A 116 12.27 4.13 6.07
C ALA A 116 11.00 3.37 6.52
N ARG A 117 9.85 4.06 6.60
CA ARG A 117 8.54 3.44 6.91
C ARG A 117 7.65 3.22 5.69
N HIS A 118 8.04 3.70 4.53
CA HIS A 118 7.24 3.71 3.31
C HIS A 118 7.85 2.87 2.18
N GLN A 119 9.14 2.57 2.27
CA GLN A 119 9.88 1.77 1.31
C GLN A 119 10.71 0.71 2.01
N TRP A 120 10.84 -0.47 1.40
CA TRP A 120 11.81 -1.45 1.84
C TRP A 120 13.21 -1.06 1.36
N GLN A 121 14.09 -0.65 2.28
CA GLN A 121 15.49 -0.31 1.98
C GLN A 121 16.36 -1.57 2.01
N ILE A 122 17.01 -1.88 0.89
CA ILE A 122 17.76 -3.12 0.68
C ILE A 122 19.23 -2.76 0.55
N GLU A 123 20.00 -2.97 1.61
CA GLU A 123 21.41 -2.55 1.69
C GLU A 123 22.35 -3.42 0.85
N HIS A 124 22.01 -4.70 0.69
CA HIS A 124 22.85 -5.67 0.00
C HIS A 124 22.02 -6.54 -0.93
N GLY A 125 22.47 -6.66 -2.18
CA GLY A 125 22.00 -7.71 -3.09
C GLY A 125 22.57 -9.06 -2.68
N THR A 126 21.95 -10.16 -3.12
CA THR A 126 22.54 -11.49 -3.04
C THR A 126 23.93 -11.47 -3.70
N HIS A 127 24.97 -11.88 -2.95
CA HIS A 127 26.33 -12.09 -3.47
C HIS A 127 26.98 -10.87 -4.14
N GLY A 128 26.63 -9.64 -3.74
CA GLY A 128 27.27 -8.44 -4.28
C GLY A 128 26.82 -8.09 -5.71
N GLN A 129 25.74 -8.68 -6.23
CA GLN A 129 25.19 -8.36 -7.55
C GLN A 129 24.46 -7.01 -7.58
N THR A 130 24.55 -6.30 -8.69
CA THR A 130 23.76 -5.07 -8.95
C THR A 130 22.34 -5.44 -9.34
N PHE A 131 21.37 -4.63 -8.95
CA PHE A 131 19.97 -4.88 -9.28
C PHE A 131 19.73 -4.70 -10.79
N ASN A 132 19.23 -5.75 -11.44
CA ASN A 132 18.82 -5.76 -12.83
C ASN A 132 17.29 -5.59 -12.91
N ALA A 133 16.85 -4.39 -13.26
CA ALA A 133 15.43 -4.06 -13.36
C ALA A 133 14.73 -4.78 -14.53
N GLU A 134 15.44 -5.11 -15.62
CA GLU A 134 14.90 -5.87 -16.74
C GLU A 134 14.57 -7.30 -16.32
N ALA A 135 15.53 -8.00 -15.70
CA ALA A 135 15.30 -9.37 -15.21
C ALA A 135 14.18 -9.42 -14.15
N ALA A 136 14.12 -8.43 -13.27
CA ALA A 136 13.04 -8.30 -12.30
C ALA A 136 11.68 -8.10 -12.99
N ASN A 137 11.63 -7.26 -14.03
CA ASN A 137 10.41 -7.02 -14.80
C ASN A 137 9.98 -8.26 -15.59
N ASP A 138 10.91 -9.00 -16.21
CA ASP A 138 10.59 -10.22 -16.96
C ASP A 138 9.88 -11.24 -16.07
N VAL A 139 10.38 -11.43 -14.85
CA VAL A 139 9.75 -12.31 -13.84
C VAL A 139 8.40 -11.75 -13.40
N LEU A 140 8.27 -10.43 -13.21
CA LEU A 140 6.99 -9.80 -12.87
C LEU A 140 5.95 -10.02 -13.97
N GLN A 141 6.33 -9.85 -15.24
CA GLN A 141 5.44 -10.05 -16.38
C GLN A 141 5.03 -11.53 -16.54
N ALA A 142 5.91 -12.47 -16.22
CA ALA A 142 5.56 -13.90 -16.22
C ALA A 142 4.46 -14.27 -15.21
N LEU A 143 4.23 -13.45 -14.18
CA LEU A 143 3.16 -13.65 -13.20
C LEU A 143 1.80 -13.11 -13.68
N VAL A 144 1.76 -12.28 -14.73
CA VAL A 144 0.52 -11.73 -15.29
C VAL A 144 -0.32 -12.86 -15.90
N GLY A 145 -1.63 -12.80 -15.73
CA GLY A 145 -2.58 -13.83 -16.15
C GLY A 145 -3.19 -14.61 -14.98
N THR A 146 -3.86 -15.71 -15.34
CA THR A 146 -4.59 -16.57 -14.40
C THR A 146 -3.75 -17.77 -14.01
N HIS A 147 -3.39 -17.86 -12.73
CA HIS A 147 -2.49 -18.89 -12.23
C HIS A 147 -2.96 -19.45 -10.89
N ASN A 148 -2.48 -20.64 -10.53
CA ASN A 148 -2.60 -21.16 -9.18
C ASN A 148 -1.47 -20.59 -8.30
N PHE A 149 -1.80 -19.64 -7.44
CA PHE A 149 -0.83 -18.94 -6.59
C PHE A 149 -0.66 -19.56 -5.20
N VAL A 150 -0.97 -20.84 -5.01
CA VAL A 150 -0.90 -21.51 -3.70
C VAL A 150 0.45 -21.32 -2.98
N HIS A 151 1.56 -21.29 -3.72
CA HIS A 151 2.90 -21.09 -3.17
C HIS A 151 3.20 -19.64 -2.76
N LEU A 152 2.35 -18.69 -3.17
CA LEU A 152 2.38 -17.30 -2.74
C LEU A 152 1.33 -17.03 -1.64
N CYS A 153 0.76 -18.08 -1.03
CA CYS A 153 -0.15 -17.93 0.10
C CYS A 153 0.61 -18.08 1.42
N GLY A 154 0.61 -17.02 2.22
CA GLY A 154 1.21 -17.04 3.54
C GLY A 154 0.41 -17.90 4.51
N SER A 155 1.08 -18.50 5.49
CA SER A 155 0.39 -19.24 6.54
C SER A 155 -0.33 -18.28 7.50
N TYR A 156 -1.61 -18.54 7.77
CA TYR A 156 -2.38 -17.86 8.80
C TYR A 156 -1.77 -18.11 10.20
N ARG A 157 -1.88 -17.13 11.10
CA ARG A 157 -1.40 -17.22 12.48
C ARG A 157 -2.56 -17.07 13.47
N GLY A 158 -2.39 -17.62 14.68
CA GLY A 158 -3.35 -17.42 15.79
C GLY A 158 -4.75 -17.98 15.51
N SER A 159 -5.79 -17.26 15.96
CA SER A 159 -7.19 -17.65 15.80
C SER A 159 -7.61 -17.83 14.34
N GLU A 160 -7.01 -17.07 13.41
CA GLU A 160 -7.30 -17.19 11.97
C GLU A 160 -6.88 -18.55 11.39
N ARG A 161 -5.87 -19.21 11.98
CA ARG A 161 -5.50 -20.58 11.59
C ARG A 161 -6.63 -21.57 11.92
N LYS A 162 -7.38 -21.36 13.00
CA LYS A 162 -8.51 -22.21 13.38
C LYS A 162 -9.73 -21.98 12.48
N GLU A 163 -10.03 -20.73 12.14
CA GLU A 163 -11.19 -20.38 11.30
C GLU A 163 -10.97 -20.64 9.80
N LYS A 164 -9.77 -20.33 9.28
CA LYS A 164 -9.46 -20.42 7.84
C LYS A 164 -8.59 -21.60 7.47
N GLY A 165 -7.87 -22.21 8.41
CA GLY A 165 -7.04 -23.40 8.13
C GLY A 165 -7.84 -24.66 7.78
N SER A 166 -9.15 -24.67 8.05
CA SER A 166 -10.08 -25.74 7.66
C SER A 166 -10.74 -25.50 6.30
N LYS A 167 -10.68 -24.28 5.73
CA LYS A 167 -11.34 -23.94 4.46
C LYS A 167 -10.32 -23.91 3.34
N HIS A 168 -10.45 -24.80 2.37
CA HIS A 168 -9.69 -24.74 1.12
C HIS A 168 -10.14 -23.49 0.33
N SER A 169 -9.44 -22.37 0.50
CA SER A 169 -9.73 -21.15 -0.26
C SER A 169 -9.26 -21.33 -1.70
N ASN A 170 -10.08 -20.92 -2.68
CA ASN A 170 -9.67 -20.91 -4.09
C ASN A 170 -8.36 -20.11 -4.27
N THR A 171 -7.29 -20.81 -4.66
CA THR A 171 -5.95 -20.26 -4.85
C THR A 171 -5.69 -19.77 -6.28
N ILE A 172 -6.65 -19.97 -7.18
CA ILE A 172 -6.60 -19.45 -8.55
C ILE A 172 -7.05 -17.99 -8.52
N CYS A 173 -6.16 -17.12 -8.98
CA CYS A 173 -6.38 -15.68 -9.09
C CYS A 173 -5.86 -15.18 -10.45
N THR A 174 -6.32 -14.01 -10.87
CA THR A 174 -5.89 -13.36 -12.11
C THR A 174 -5.20 -12.04 -11.78
N LEU A 175 -3.91 -11.96 -12.11
CA LEU A 175 -3.21 -10.68 -12.19
C LEU A 175 -3.47 -10.08 -13.57
N GLN A 176 -4.21 -8.98 -13.60
CA GLN A 176 -4.60 -8.32 -14.84
C GLN A 176 -3.45 -7.47 -15.40
N GLU A 177 -2.71 -6.82 -14.50
CA GLU A 177 -1.60 -5.95 -14.85
C GLU A 177 -0.56 -5.96 -13.74
N ALA A 178 0.70 -5.86 -14.12
CA ALA A 178 1.80 -5.64 -13.20
C ALA A 178 2.85 -4.73 -13.83
N THR A 179 3.33 -3.74 -13.07
CA THR A 179 4.36 -2.79 -13.53
C THR A 179 5.50 -2.69 -12.52
N LEU A 180 6.71 -2.51 -13.03
CA LEU A 180 7.90 -2.14 -12.26
C LEU A 180 8.37 -0.76 -12.72
N GLU A 181 8.23 0.24 -11.85
CA GLU A 181 8.58 1.64 -12.14
C GLU A 181 9.85 2.02 -11.38
N CYS A 182 10.76 2.75 -12.03
CA CYS A 182 11.88 3.42 -11.35
C CYS A 182 11.38 4.78 -10.83
N GLU A 183 11.41 4.99 -9.51
CA GLU A 183 11.00 6.24 -8.85
C GLU A 183 12.16 7.26 -8.75
N GLY A 184 13.36 6.89 -9.20
CA GLY A 184 14.56 7.73 -9.10
C GLY A 184 15.28 7.62 -7.76
N GLY A 185 16.34 8.39 -7.58
CA GLY A 185 17.14 8.41 -6.33
C GLY A 185 16.79 9.60 -5.45
N TRP A 186 17.11 9.53 -4.15
CA TRP A 186 16.92 10.65 -3.20
C TRP A 186 17.46 11.99 -3.76
N ALA A 187 18.55 11.95 -4.54
CA ALA A 187 19.17 13.12 -5.15
C ALA A 187 18.33 13.84 -6.22
N SER A 188 17.27 13.24 -6.78
CA SER A 188 16.53 13.82 -7.92
C SER A 188 15.38 14.74 -7.54
N ASN A 189 15.05 14.88 -6.26
CA ASN A 189 14.13 15.93 -5.80
C ASN A 189 14.93 17.17 -5.40
N PRO A 190 14.97 18.24 -6.22
CA PRO A 190 15.60 19.48 -5.80
C PRO A 190 14.82 20.01 -4.59
N ALA A 191 15.50 20.19 -3.46
CA ALA A 191 14.93 20.90 -2.32
C ALA A 191 14.49 22.30 -2.80
N PRO A 192 13.31 22.81 -2.38
CA PRO A 192 12.92 24.18 -2.67
C PRO A 192 13.97 25.12 -2.06
N MET A 193 14.66 25.87 -2.91
CA MET A 193 15.69 26.82 -2.48
C MET A 193 15.04 27.97 -1.72
N ILE A 194 15.33 28.10 -0.43
CA ILE A 194 15.09 29.34 0.32
C ILE A 194 16.20 30.30 -0.10
N ASN A 195 15.85 31.33 -0.86
CA ASN A 195 16.78 32.33 -1.35
C ASN A 195 16.79 33.51 -0.36
N ASP A 196 17.35 33.32 0.84
CA ASP A 196 17.40 34.37 1.89
C ASP A 196 18.78 35.02 2.03
N GLY A 197 19.71 34.74 1.12
CA GLY A 197 21.03 35.40 1.08
C GLY A 197 21.92 35.11 2.29
N SER A 198 21.57 34.14 3.14
CA SER A 198 22.36 33.77 4.30
C SER A 198 22.92 32.35 4.15
N PHE A 199 24.26 32.26 4.14
CA PHE A 199 25.05 31.03 4.16
C PHE A 199 24.97 30.15 2.89
N GLU A 200 25.90 30.37 1.95
CA GLU A 200 26.16 29.42 0.86
C GLU A 200 26.66 28.09 1.43
N LEU A 201 25.76 27.13 1.64
CA LEU A 201 26.15 25.73 1.71
C LEU A 201 26.92 25.40 0.41
N PRO A 202 28.05 24.67 0.48
CA PRO A 202 28.86 24.38 -0.69
C PRO A 202 27.98 23.86 -1.83
N ARG A 203 27.90 24.66 -2.91
CA ARG A 203 27.23 24.31 -4.15
C ARG A 203 27.80 22.96 -4.59
N ASN A 204 26.95 21.95 -4.84
CA ASN A 204 27.28 20.60 -5.31
C ASN A 204 27.49 19.46 -4.29
N ARG A 205 26.95 19.54 -3.08
CA ARG A 205 26.56 18.29 -2.38
C ARG A 205 25.10 18.32 -1.96
N CYS A 206 24.22 18.12 -2.95
CA CYS A 206 23.03 17.33 -2.65
C CYS A 206 23.52 16.09 -1.89
N PHE A 207 22.95 15.79 -0.72
CA PHE A 207 23.20 14.53 0.00
C PHE A 207 22.64 13.39 -0.84
N GLY A 208 23.41 13.00 -1.86
CA GLY A 208 22.92 12.24 -3.00
C GLY A 208 23.86 12.37 -4.19
N GLY A 209 25.17 12.31 -3.94
CA GLY A 209 26.12 12.01 -5.00
C GLY A 209 25.91 10.59 -5.54
N ASP A 210 26.80 10.14 -6.41
CA ASP A 210 26.86 8.79 -7.02
C ASP A 210 26.66 7.59 -6.03
N GLY A 211 26.59 7.83 -4.71
CA GLY A 211 26.25 6.92 -3.61
C GLY A 211 24.77 6.69 -3.25
N ALA A 212 23.81 7.42 -3.85
CA ALA A 212 22.39 7.33 -3.48
C ALA A 212 21.72 6.00 -3.91
N ALA A 213 20.83 5.47 -3.07
CA ALA A 213 19.93 4.39 -3.44
C ALA A 213 18.94 4.82 -4.53
N VAL A 214 18.52 3.86 -5.36
CA VAL A 214 17.49 4.04 -6.39
C VAL A 214 16.20 3.39 -5.91
N GLY A 215 15.12 4.15 -5.92
CA GLY A 215 13.77 3.69 -5.58
C GLY A 215 13.07 3.04 -6.77
N TYR A 216 12.30 2.01 -6.48
CA TYR A 216 11.46 1.30 -7.42
C TYR A 216 10.09 1.01 -6.79
N ALA A 217 9.08 0.85 -7.62
CA ALA A 217 7.76 0.44 -7.20
C ALA A 217 7.18 -0.66 -8.08
N ILE A 218 6.71 -1.73 -7.43
CA ILE A 218 5.93 -2.79 -8.06
C ILE A 218 4.46 -2.46 -7.86
N THR A 219 3.71 -2.29 -8.94
CA THR A 219 2.26 -2.13 -8.88
C THR A 219 1.61 -3.37 -9.48
N VAL A 220 0.70 -4.01 -8.74
CA VAL A 220 -0.03 -5.19 -9.20
C VAL A 220 -1.53 -4.95 -9.08
N THR A 221 -2.26 -5.22 -10.16
CA THR A 221 -3.72 -5.14 -10.22
C THR A 221 -4.29 -6.51 -10.56
N GLY A 222 -5.29 -6.96 -9.82
CA GLY A 222 -5.90 -8.27 -10.02
C GLY A 222 -7.28 -8.39 -9.40
N ASP A 223 -7.96 -9.48 -9.68
CA ASP A 223 -9.31 -9.77 -9.19
C ASP A 223 -9.32 -10.07 -7.67
N ARG A 224 -8.31 -10.82 -7.22
CA ARG A 224 -8.16 -11.31 -5.85
C ARG A 224 -6.68 -11.52 -5.53
N PHE A 225 -6.37 -11.45 -4.25
CA PHE A 225 -5.02 -11.72 -3.74
C PHE A 225 -5.11 -12.65 -2.54
N LEU A 226 -4.21 -13.62 -2.50
CA LEU A 226 -4.07 -14.51 -1.35
C LEU A 226 -3.36 -13.79 -0.19
N TYR A 227 -3.47 -14.35 1.01
CA TYR A 227 -2.82 -13.77 2.18
C TYR A 227 -1.32 -13.65 1.95
N LYS A 228 -0.76 -12.44 2.11
CA LYS A 228 0.65 -12.09 1.86
C LYS A 228 1.15 -12.24 0.42
N MET A 229 0.30 -12.55 -0.55
CA MET A 229 0.68 -12.76 -1.95
C MET A 229 1.51 -11.61 -2.52
N CYS A 230 1.08 -10.36 -2.37
CA CYS A 230 1.82 -9.19 -2.87
C CYS A 230 3.22 -9.07 -2.27
N ARG A 231 3.40 -9.44 -0.99
CA ARG A 231 4.70 -9.41 -0.33
C ARG A 231 5.65 -10.47 -0.89
N TYR A 232 5.13 -11.65 -1.22
CA TYR A 232 5.93 -12.70 -1.87
C TYR A 232 6.25 -12.37 -3.33
N ILE A 233 5.31 -11.79 -4.08
CA ILE A 233 5.58 -11.26 -5.43
C ILE A 233 6.75 -10.28 -5.37
N ALA A 234 6.71 -9.30 -4.45
CA ALA A 234 7.81 -8.35 -4.29
C ALA A 234 9.13 -9.06 -3.99
N GLY A 235 9.14 -10.02 -3.06
CA GLY A 235 10.35 -10.79 -2.73
C GLY A 235 10.94 -11.56 -3.92
N ILE A 236 10.10 -12.21 -4.73
CA ILE A 236 10.52 -12.96 -5.92
C ILE A 236 11.10 -12.02 -6.98
N VAL A 237 10.40 -10.93 -7.28
CA VAL A 237 10.82 -9.93 -8.27
C VAL A 237 12.15 -9.31 -7.88
N ILE A 238 12.30 -8.96 -6.60
CA ILE A 238 13.54 -8.41 -6.06
C ILE A 238 14.68 -9.45 -6.13
N SER A 239 14.40 -10.71 -5.78
CA SER A 239 15.38 -11.80 -5.87
C SER A 239 15.86 -12.04 -7.30
N ALA A 240 14.94 -12.08 -8.27
CA ALA A 240 15.25 -12.22 -9.68
C ALA A 240 16.11 -11.06 -10.20
N GLY A 241 15.84 -9.83 -9.73
CA GLY A 241 16.68 -8.68 -10.04
C GLY A 241 18.12 -8.79 -9.52
N TYR A 242 18.38 -9.62 -8.52
CA TYR A 242 19.73 -9.97 -8.05
C TYR A 242 20.17 -11.39 -8.47
N GLY A 243 19.60 -11.93 -9.56
CA GLY A 243 20.03 -13.18 -10.18
C GLY A 243 19.80 -14.45 -9.36
N GLY A 244 18.86 -14.41 -8.40
CA GLY A 244 18.45 -15.57 -7.58
C GLY A 244 17.22 -16.29 -8.10
#